data_AF-A0A8T3Q9A5-F1
#
_entry.id   AF-A0A8T3Q9A5-F1
#
_cell.length_a   1.000
_cell.length_b   1.000
_cell.length_c   1.000
_cell.angle_alpha   90.00
_cell.angle_beta   90.00
_cell.angle_gamma   90.00
#
_symmetry.space_group_name_H-M   'P 1'
#
loop_
_entity.id
_entity.type
_entity.pdbx_description
1 polymer ?
#
loop_
_entity_poly.entity_id
_entity_poly.type
_entity_poly.pdbx_seq_one_letter_code
_entity_poly.pdbx_strand_id
1 'polypeptide(L)' 'MVILGLVFLFNFFAIFQAYRFADLTLLLPFDFSRLLATLLLAYIFFGEIMDIWSGVGAVIILSSGIYIVHREAKTH' A
#
# COMPACT_ATOMS: atom_id res chain seq x y z
N MET A 1 -10.43 4.92 -21.44
CA MET A 1 -9.84 3.57 -21.41
C MET A 1 -8.35 3.57 -21.71
N VAL A 2 -7.87 4.25 -22.77
CA VAL A 2 -6.42 4.30 -23.10
C VAL A 2 -5.54 4.84 -21.95
N ILE A 3 -5.98 5.92 -21.28
CA ILE A 3 -5.23 6.54 -20.18
C ILE A 3 -5.07 5.59 -18.99
N LEU A 4 -6.16 4.92 -18.56
CA LEU A 4 -6.10 3.93 -17.47
C LEU A 4 -5.18 2.76 -17.84
N GLY A 5 -5.22 2.30 -19.10
CA GLY A 5 -4.32 1.27 -19.60
C GLY A 5 -2.85 1.67 -19.49
N LEU A 6 -2.49 2.88 -19.93
CA LEU A 6 -1.11 3.39 -19.86
C LEU A 6 -0.61 3.53 -18.41
N VAL A 7 -1.45 4.05 -17.51
CA VAL A 7 -1.10 4.20 -16.08
C VAL A 7 -0.87 2.83 -15.44
N PHE A 8 -1.72 1.85 -15.74
CA PHE A 8 -1.59 0.50 -15.20
C PHE A 8 -0.31 -0.19 -15.70
N LEU A 9 -0.01 -0.07 -16.99
CA LEU A 9 1.20 -0.62 -17.61
C LEU A 9 2.47 0.00 -17.00
N PHE A 10 2.45 1.32 -16.80
CA PHE A 10 3.54 2.04 -16.15
C PHE A 10 3.74 1.58 -14.70
N ASN A 11 2.65 1.40 -13.95
CA ASN A 11 2.71 0.89 -12.57
C ASN A 11 3.35 -0.50 -12.49
N PHE A 12 2.91 -1.43 -13.34
CA PHE A 12 3.48 -2.78 -13.38
C PHE A 12 4.95 -2.77 -13.78
N PHE A 13 5.32 -1.97 -14.79
CA PHE A 13 6.71 -1.84 -15.21
C PHE A 13 7.61 -1.32 -14.08
N ALA A 14 7.16 -0.29 -13.35
CA ALA A 14 7.89 0.26 -12.22
C ALA A 14 8.06 -0.75 -11.07
N ILE A 15 7.00 -1.49 -10.74
CA ILE A 15 7.02 -2.53 -9.70
C ILE A 15 7.97 -3.68 -10.09
N PHE A 16 7.90 -4.15 -11.33
CA PHE A 16 8.81 -5.20 -11.80
C PHE A 16 10.27 -4.76 -11.79
N GLN A 17 10.56 -3.50 -12.12
CA GLN A 17 11.91 -2.97 -11.96
C GLN A 17 12.32 -2.91 -10.49
N ALA A 18 11.44 -2.48 -9.57
CA ALA A 18 11.73 -2.45 -8.14
C ALA A 18 12.09 -3.86 -7.61
N TYR A 19 11.35 -4.90 -8.02
CA TYR A 19 11.64 -6.30 -7.69
C TYR A 19 12.99 -6.81 -8.21
N ARG A 20 13.58 -6.17 -9.23
CA ARG A 20 14.91 -6.54 -9.74
C ARG A 20 16.06 -5.91 -8.96
N PHE A 21 15.82 -4.81 -8.26
CA PHE A 21 16.86 -4.06 -7.55
C PHE A 21 16.80 -4.21 -6.02
N ALA A 22 15.64 -4.53 -5.45
CA ALA A 22 15.45 -4.69 -4.02
C ALA A 22 14.89 -6.07 -3.68
N ASP A 23 15.37 -6.65 -2.57
CA ASP A 23 14.85 -7.91 -2.05
C ASP A 23 13.36 -7.80 -1.71
N LEU A 24 12.62 -8.90 -1.93
CA LEU A 24 11.18 -8.97 -1.69
C LEU A 24 10.80 -8.49 -0.27
N THR A 25 11.66 -8.76 0.72
CA THR A 25 11.51 -8.38 2.12
C THR A 25 11.45 -6.87 2.34
N LEU A 26 12.14 -6.09 1.51
CA LEU A 26 12.14 -4.62 1.55
C LEU A 26 10.93 -4.01 0.82
N LEU A 27 10.30 -4.78 -0.08
CA LEU A 27 9.14 -4.35 -0.86
C LEU A 27 7.81 -4.69 -0.18
N LEU A 28 7.79 -5.73 0.64
CA LEU A 28 6.68 -6.11 1.53
C LEU A 28 6.05 -4.91 2.32
N PRO A 29 6.83 -4.06 3.01
CA PRO A 29 6.32 -2.84 3.65
C PRO A 29 5.54 -1.93 2.70
N PHE A 30 6.05 -1.80 1.48
CA PHE A 30 5.52 -0.89 0.48
C PHE A 30 4.14 -1.34 -0.01
N ASP A 31 3.93 -2.65 -0.18
CA ASP A 31 2.63 -3.21 -0.54
C ASP A 31 1.58 -2.99 0.56
N PHE A 32 1.95 -3.15 1.83
CA PHE A 32 1.03 -2.85 2.95
C PHE A 32 0.71 -1.35 3.02
N SER A 33 1.69 -0.48 2.78
CA SER A 33 1.47 0.96 2.73
C SER A 33 0.52 1.36 1.59
N ARG A 34 0.61 0.66 0.45
CA ARG A 34 -0.27 0.87 -0.70
C ARG A 34 -1.70 0.48 -0.37
N LEU A 35 -1.91 -0.65 0.31
CA LEU A 35 -3.23 -1.07 0.79
C LEU A 35 -3.86 -0.01 1.70
N LEU A 36 -3.07 0.55 2.64
CA LEU A 36 -3.53 1.62 3.51
C LEU A 36 -3.93 2.88 2.72
N ALA A 37 -3.10 3.31 1.78
CA ALA A 37 -3.37 4.46 0.93
C ALA A 37 -4.61 4.24 0.06
N THR A 38 -4.80 3.04 -0.50
CA THR A 38 -6.00 2.67 -1.26
C THR A 38 -7.26 2.76 -0.39
N LEU A 39 -7.21 2.27 0.85
CA LEU A 39 -8.34 2.34 1.78
C LEU A 39 -8.71 3.79 2.11
N LEU A 40 -7.72 4.64 2.40
CA LEU A 40 -7.92 6.06 2.67
C LEU A 40 -8.49 6.79 1.44
N LEU A 41 -7.96 6.53 0.25
CA LEU A 41 -8.46 7.10 -0.98
C LEU A 41 -9.88 6.62 -1.29
N ALA A 42 -10.20 5.35 -1.03
CA ALA A 42 -11.55 4.82 -1.20
C ALA A 42 -12.54 5.56 -0.29
N TYR A 43 -12.21 5.72 1.00
CA TYR A 43 -13.02 6.47 1.94
C TYR A 43 -13.26 7.93 1.49
N ILE A 44 -12.20 8.62 1.05
CA ILE A 44 -12.27 10.03 0.65
C ILE A 44 -13.04 10.24 -0.66
N PHE A 45 -12.78 9.43 -1.69
CA PHE A 45 -13.34 9.64 -3.02
C PHE A 45 -14.72 9.01 -3.21
N PHE A 46 -14.98 7.87 -2.57
CA PHE A 46 -16.25 7.15 -2.71
C PHE A 46 -17.20 7.38 -1.54
N GLY A 47 -16.73 7.99 -0.44
CA GLY A 47 -17.55 8.27 0.73
C GLY A 47 -18.11 7.01 1.39
N GLU A 48 -17.46 5.86 1.19
CA GLU A 48 -17.88 4.59 1.79
C GLU A 48 -17.83 4.73 3.30
N ILE A 49 -18.99 4.61 3.94
CA ILE A 49 -19.09 4.60 5.40
C ILE A 49 -18.37 3.34 5.87
N MET A 50 -17.21 3.51 6.50
CA MET A 50 -16.47 2.42 7.09
C MET A 50 -17.32 1.78 8.19
N ASP A 51 -17.83 0.59 7.93
CA ASP A 51 -18.42 -0.27 8.95
C ASP A 51 -17.37 -0.59 10.04
N ILE A 52 -17.83 -0.98 11.23
CA ILE A 52 -16.99 -1.30 12.38
C ILE A 52 -15.88 -2.28 11.98
N TRP A 53 -16.22 -3.29 11.17
CA TRP A 53 -15.24 -4.27 10.67
C TRP A 53 -14.21 -3.66 9.71
N SER A 54 -14.61 -2.73 8.85
CA SER A 54 -13.69 -1.97 7.98
C SER A 54 -12.77 -1.05 8.80
N GLY A 55 -13.29 -0.45 9.87
CA GLY A 55 -12.51 0.33 10.83
C GLY A 55 -11.46 -0.50 11.56
N VAL A 56 -11.83 -1.69 12.04
CA VAL A 56 -10.89 -2.63 12.67
C VAL A 56 -9.81 -3.07 11.68
N GLY A 57 -10.19 -3.40 10.44
CA GLY A 57 -9.23 -3.69 9.37
C GLY A 57 -8.25 -2.54 9.11
N ALA A 58 -8.75 -1.30 9.05
CA ALA A 58 -7.93 -0.11 8.87
C ALA A 58 -6.90 0.05 9.99
N VAL A 59 -7.30 -0.13 11.25
CA VAL A 59 -6.41 -0.05 12.42
C VAL A 59 -5.34 -1.13 12.39
N ILE A 60 -5.69 -2.35 12.00
CA ILE A 60 -4.72 -3.46 11.84
C ILE A 60 -3.70 -3.11 10.75
N ILE A 61 -4.13 -2.62 9.60
CA ILE A 61 -3.23 -2.22 8.50
C ILE A 61 -2.33 -1.06 8.95
N LEU A 62 -2.88 -0.03 9.61
CA LEU A 62 -2.12 1.11 10.14
C LEU A 62 -1.07 0.66 11.16
N SER A 63 -1.45 -0.17 12.12
CA SER A 63 -0.53 -0.68 13.15
C SER A 63 0.58 -1.55 12.55
N SER A 64 0.27 -2.37 11.55
CA SER A 64 1.26 -3.14 10.79
C SER A 64 2.22 -2.23 10.03
N GLY A 65 1.71 -1.21 9.33
CA GLY A 65 2.53 -0.22 8.62
C GLY A 65 3.48 0.54 9.55
N ILE A 66 2.97 1.02 10.69
CA ILE A 66 3.79 1.69 11.71
C ILE A 66 4.84 0.74 12.27
N TYR A 67 4.46 -0.51 12.60
CA TYR A 67 5.39 -1.52 13.13
C TYR A 67 6.53 -1.82 12.15
N ILE A 68 6.23 -1.96 10.86
CA ILE A 68 7.24 -2.25 9.84
C ILE A 68 8.18 -1.05 9.66
N VAL A 69 7.64 0.17 9.57
CA VAL A 69 8.46 1.39 9.48
C VAL A 69 9.36 1.54 10.71
N HIS A 70 8.83 1.28 11.90
CA HIS A 70 9.63 1.29 13.13
C HIS A 70 10.69 0.20 13.14
N ARG A 71 10.39 -0.99 12.62
CA ARG A 71 11.33 -2.11 12.53
C ARG A 71 12.45 -1.83 11.55
N GLU A 72 12.14 -1.32 10.37
CA GLU A 72 13.15 -0.93 9.38
C GLU A 72 14.03 0.21 9.89
N ALA A 73 13.42 1.24 10.52
CA ALA A 73 14.15 2.34 11.14
C ALA A 73 15.07 1.91 12.29
N LYS A 74 14.80 0.76 12.93
CA LYS A 74 15.64 0.20 14.01
C LYS A 74 16.70 -0.78 13.51
N THR A 75 16.64 -1.20 12.25
CA THR A 75 17.58 -2.14 11.63
C THR A 75 18.66 -1.40 10.81
N HIS A 76 18.60 -0.08 10.73
CA HIS A 76 19.68 0.79 10.23
C HIS A 76 20.38 1.52 11.37
#